data_AF-A0A5U2YAT8-F1
#
_entry.id   AF-A0A5U2YAT8-F1
#
_cell.length_a   1.000
_cell.length_b   1.000
_cell.length_c   1.000
_cell.angle_alpha   90.00
_cell.angle_beta   90.00
_cell.angle_gamma   90.00
#
_symmetry.space_group_name_H-M   'P 1'
#
loop_
_entity.id
_entity.type
_entity.pdbx_description
1 polymer ?
#
loop_
_entity_poly.entity_id
_entity_poly.type
_entity_poly.pdbx_seq_one_letter_code
_entity_poly.pdbx_strand_id
1 'polypeptide(L)' 'MDELNIGKVTQVKGTTVKAKINHDLYQSTYFHNGKILRGISINEFVLVRKGYQDIVGKIIGEEIV' A
#
# COMPACT_ATOMS: atom_id res chain seq x y z
N MET A 1 -12.17 -15.14 2.08
CA MET A 1 -11.01 -14.63 2.85
C MET A 1 -11.15 -13.13 2.81
N ASP A 2 -11.53 -12.49 3.91
CA ASP A 2 -11.64 -11.03 3.97
C ASP A 2 -10.27 -10.40 3.76
N GLU A 3 -10.07 -9.81 2.58
CA GLU A 3 -8.87 -9.05 2.25
C GLU A 3 -8.92 -7.70 2.97
N LEU A 4 -7.87 -7.38 3.75
CA LEU A 4 -7.76 -6.06 4.36
C LEU A 4 -7.39 -5.05 3.27
N ASN A 5 -8.39 -4.29 2.81
CA ASN A 5 -8.19 -3.21 1.85
C ASN A 5 -7.93 -1.89 2.60
N ILE A 6 -6.68 -1.44 2.60
CA ILE A 6 -6.27 -0.19 3.25
C ILE A 6 -6.24 1.00 2.30
N GLY A 7 -6.38 0.78 0.97
CA GLY A 7 -6.19 1.81 -0.02
C GLY A 7 -6.08 1.30 -1.46
N LYS A 8 -5.79 2.23 -2.38
CA LYS A 8 -5.68 1.97 -3.82
C LYS A 8 -4.46 2.64 -4.43
N VAL A 9 -3.73 1.92 -5.27
CA VAL A 9 -2.67 2.50 -6.12
C VAL A 9 -3.32 3.38 -7.18
N THR A 10 -2.96 4.67 -7.22
CA THR A 10 -3.49 5.65 -8.18
C THR A 10 -2.56 5.85 -9.37
N GLN A 11 -1.25 5.64 -9.19
CA GLN A 11 -0.26 5.83 -10.24
C GLN A 11 0.97 4.92 -10.06
N VAL A 12 1.47 4.36 -11.16
CA VAL A 12 2.77 3.69 -11.24
C VAL A 12 3.59 4.37 -12.33
N LYS A 13 4.76 4.93 -11.99
CA LYS A 13 5.68 5.61 -12.92
C LYS A 13 7.06 4.99 -12.79
N GLY A 14 7.39 4.04 -13.66
CA GLY A 14 8.62 3.25 -13.53
C GLY A 14 8.61 2.42 -12.24
N THR A 15 9.59 2.66 -11.36
CA THR A 15 9.72 2.03 -10.03
C THR A 15 9.11 2.86 -8.91
N THR A 16 8.35 3.89 -9.23
CA THR A 16 7.74 4.81 -8.26
C THR A 16 6.23 4.60 -8.22
N VAL A 17 5.68 4.47 -7.02
CA VAL A 17 4.25 4.21 -6.79
C VAL A 17 3.63 5.33 -5.97
N LYS A 18 2.44 5.78 -6.39
CA LYS A 18 1.54 6.62 -5.58
C LYS A 18 0.31 5.81 -5.20
N ALA A 19 -0.07 5.89 -3.94
CA ALA A 19 -1.24 5.22 -3.41
C ALA A 19 -2.09 6.21 -2.60
N LYS A 20 -3.40 6.00 -2.66
CA LYS A 20 -4.38 6.65 -1.80
C LYS A 20 -4.73 5.67 -0.69
N ILE A 21 -4.37 6.01 0.53
CA ILE A 21 -4.69 5.23 1.73
C ILE A 21 -5.97 5.79 2.35
N ASN A 22 -6.83 4.93 2.89
CA ASN A 22 -7.98 5.39 3.65
C ASN A 22 -7.48 6.06 4.94
N HIS A 23 -7.95 7.29 5.21
CA HIS A 23 -7.49 8.10 6.34
C HIS A 23 -7.66 7.38 7.69
N ASP A 24 -8.77 6.65 7.87
CA ASP A 24 -9.05 5.87 9.08
C ASP A 24 -8.12 4.65 9.25
N LEU A 25 -7.43 4.27 8.17
CA LEU A 25 -6.51 3.15 8.07
C LEU A 25 -5.06 3.62 7.84
N TYR A 26 -4.70 4.85 8.16
CA TYR A 26 -3.30 5.29 8.15
C TYR A 26 -2.59 4.89 9.45
N GLN A 27 -2.43 3.58 9.66
CA GLN A 27 -1.81 3.03 10.86
C GLN A 27 -0.53 2.30 10.48
N SER A 28 0.52 2.45 11.28
CA SER A 28 1.79 1.72 11.09
C SER A 28 1.63 0.21 11.32
N THR A 29 0.51 -0.22 11.89
CA THR A 29 0.21 -1.63 12.18
C THR A 29 -1.30 -1.84 12.18
N TYR A 30 -1.77 -2.94 11.61
CA TYR A 30 -3.18 -3.33 11.58
C TYR A 30 -3.39 -4.65 12.32
N PHE A 31 -4.48 -4.73 13.07
CA PHE A 31 -4.98 -5.98 13.62
C PHE A 31 -6.08 -6.51 12.71
N HIS A 32 -5.82 -7.60 12.01
CA HIS A 32 -6.78 -8.22 11.09
C HIS A 32 -6.77 -9.73 11.21
N ASN A 33 -7.93 -10.35 11.43
CA ASN A 33 -8.09 -11.80 11.58
C ASN A 33 -7.11 -12.44 12.59
N GLY A 34 -6.92 -11.80 13.75
CA GLY A 34 -6.01 -12.27 14.79
C GLY A 34 -4.52 -12.16 14.44
N LYS A 35 -4.18 -11.50 13.34
CA LYS A 35 -2.79 -11.25 12.91
C LYS A 35 -2.46 -9.77 12.99
N ILE A 36 -1.19 -9.51 13.28
CA ILE A 36 -0.59 -8.19 13.22
C ILE A 36 0.01 -8.02 11.82
N LEU A 37 -0.53 -7.09 11.05
CA LEU A 37 -0.05 -6.73 9.72
C LEU A 37 0.70 -5.41 9.80
N ARG A 38 1.80 -5.29 9.06
CA ARG A 38 2.55 -4.04 8.99
C ARG A 38 1.81 -3.03 8.11
N GLY A 39 1.74 -1.80 8.59
CA GLY A 39 1.28 -0.65 7.84
C GLY A 39 2.15 -0.34 6.63
N ILE A 40 1.64 0.53 5.76
CA ILE A 40 2.42 1.10 4.67
C ILE A 40 2.98 2.45 5.12
N SER A 41 4.25 2.73 4.84
CA SER A 41 4.89 4.01 5.16
C SER A 41 5.69 4.59 3.98
N ILE A 42 5.92 5.91 4.00
CA ILE A 42 6.81 6.58 3.05
C ILE A 42 8.22 5.99 3.16
N ASN A 43 8.91 5.90 2.04
CA ASN A 43 10.21 5.25 1.84
C ASN A 43 10.25 3.72 1.90
N GLU A 44 9.11 3.06 2.12
CA GLU A 44 9.05 1.61 2.02
C GLU A 44 8.94 1.13 0.58
N PHE A 45 9.29 -0.15 0.39
CA PHE A 45 9.12 -0.85 -0.89
C PHE A 45 7.90 -1.76 -0.83
N VAL A 46 7.10 -1.71 -1.89
CA VAL A 46 5.91 -2.54 -2.04
C VAL A 46 5.99 -3.34 -3.34
N LEU A 47 5.41 -4.53 -3.31
CA LEU A 47 5.19 -5.34 -4.50
C LEU A 47 3.83 -4.99 -5.09
N VAL A 48 3.82 -4.46 -6.30
CA VAL A 48 2.60 -4.23 -7.07
C VAL A 48 2.44 -5.37 -8.08
N ARG A 49 1.43 -6.21 -7.87
CA ARG A 49 1.10 -7.31 -8.78
C ARG A 49 0.18 -6.82 -9.89
N LYS A 50 0.66 -6.88 -11.13
CA LYS A 50 -0.06 -6.51 -12.35
C LYS A 50 -0.13 -7.71 -13.30
N GLY A 51 -1.17 -8.53 -13.14
CA GLY A 51 -1.31 -9.77 -13.91
C GLY A 51 -0.16 -10.75 -13.58
N TYR A 52 0.68 -11.06 -14.57
CA TYR A 52 1.85 -11.92 -14.42
C TYR A 52 3.15 -11.15 -14.11
N GLN A 53 3.09 -9.82 -14.00
CA GLN A 53 4.24 -8.99 -13.69
C GLN A 53 4.17 -8.50 -12.25
N ASP A 54 5.25 -8.72 -11.52
CA ASP A 54 5.46 -8.15 -10.20
C ASP A 54 6.40 -6.95 -10.33
N ILE A 55 5.98 -5.79 -9.82
CA ILE A 55 6.75 -4.54 -9.85
C ILE A 55 7.13 -4.19 -8.43
N VAL A 56 8.43 -4.03 -8.16
CA VAL A 56 8.91 -3.49 -6.88
C VAL A 56 8.94 -1.97 -6.99
N GLY A 57 8.10 -1.32 -6.19
CA GLY A 57 7.96 0.14 -6.19
C GLY A 57 8.33 0.75 -4.85
N LYS A 58 8.97 1.93 -4.86
CA LYS A 58 9.18 2.73 -3.65
C LYS A 58 8.03 3.71 -3.46
N ILE A 59 7.55 3.81 -2.22
CA ILE A 59 6.53 4.80 -1.83
C ILE A 59 7.21 6.13 -1.56
N ILE A 60 6.89 7.13 -2.38
CA ILE A 60 7.51 8.45 -2.32
C ILE A 60 6.60 9.52 -1.71
N GLY A 61 5.33 9.19 -1.45
CA GLY A 61 4.38 10.14 -0.90
C GLY A 61 2.97 9.58 -0.82
N GLU A 62 2.14 10.32 -0.10
CA GLU A 62 0.75 9.99 0.16
C GLU A 62 -0.12 11.13 -0.34
N GLU A 63 -1.27 10.79 -0.92
CA GLU A 63 -2.22 11.78 -1.39
C GLU A 63 -3.41 11.82 -0.44
N ILE A 64 -3.46 12.87 0.39
CA ILE A 64 -4.60 13.21 1.24
C ILE A 64 -5.54 14.07 0.38
N VAL A 65 -6.79 13.67 0.24
CA VAL A 65 -7.86 14.49 -0.35
C VAL A 65 -8.85 14.84 0.74
#